data_AF-A0A7C5PBI8-F1
#
_entry.id   AF-A0A7C5PBI8-F1
#
_cell.length_a   1.000
_cell.length_b   1.000
_cell.length_c   1.000
_cell.angle_alpha   90.00
_cell.angle_beta   90.00
_cell.angle_gamma   90.00
#
_symmetry.space_group_name_H-M   'P 1'
#
loop_
_entity.id
_entity.type
_entity.pdbx_description
1 polymer ?
#
loop_
_entity_poly.entity_id
_entity_poly.type
_entity_poly.pdbx_seq_one_letter_code
_entity_poly.pdbx_strand_id
1 'polypeptide(L)' 'MISWQQSTMIIVVLLIILGPNKLPKIAKDIGKTIRSFKKETQEIKEQVDITKQIK' A
#
# COMPACT_ATOMS: atom_id res chain seq x y z
N MET A 1 -25.00 10.68 -15.48
CA MET A 1 -24.04 11.80 -15.35
C MET A 1 -23.82 12.28 -13.91
N ILE A 2 -24.60 11.85 -12.90
CA ILE A 2 -24.51 12.32 -11.50
C ILE A 2 -23.47 11.61 -10.61
N SER A 3 -22.92 10.47 -11.02
CA SER A 3 -22.06 9.65 -10.14
C SER A 3 -20.66 10.21 -9.89
N TRP A 4 -20.10 11.01 -10.79
CA TRP A 4 -18.71 11.51 -10.65
C TRP A 4 -18.57 12.70 -9.68
N GLN A 5 -19.66 13.43 -9.43
CA GLN A 5 -19.61 14.66 -8.63
C GLN A 5 -19.56 14.39 -7.12
N GLN A 6 -20.15 13.30 -6.64
CA GLN A 6 -20.27 13.04 -5.19
C GLN A 6 -18.93 12.65 -4.55
N SER A 7 -18.12 11.82 -5.21
CA SER A 7 -16.83 11.37 -4.68
C SER A 7 -15.81 12.50 -4.54
N THR A 8 -15.92 13.55 -5.35
CA THR A 8 -14.96 14.67 -5.33
C THR A 8 -15.09 15.50 -4.04
N MET A 9 -16.32 15.69 -3.53
CA MET A 9 -16.55 16.49 -2.33
C MET A 9 -15.94 15.86 -1.08
N ILE A 10 -16.04 14.52 -0.95
CA ILE A 10 -15.44 13.80 0.19
C ILE A 10 -13.91 13.90 0.16
N ILE A 11 -13.31 13.79 -1.04
CA ILE A 11 -11.86 13.86 -1.23
C ILE A 11 -11.35 15.25 -0.84
N VAL A 12 -12.03 16.32 -1.24
CA VAL A 12 -11.62 17.70 -0.88
C VAL A 12 -11.62 17.91 0.63
N VAL A 13 -12.67 17.47 1.34
CA VAL A 13 -12.72 17.57 2.82
C VAL A 13 -11.61 16.74 3.47
N LEU A 14 -11.38 15.51 2.99
CA LEU A 14 -10.32 14.64 3.48
C LEU A 14 -8.92 15.26 3.27
N LEU A 15 -8.71 15.91 2.12
CA LEU A 15 -7.48 16.61 1.78
C LEU A 15 -7.28 17.88 2.61
N ILE A 16 -8.33 18.56 3.06
CA ILE A 16 -8.18 19.72 3.95
C ILE A 16 -7.72 19.25 5.35
N ILE A 17 -8.30 18.17 5.85
CA ILE A 17 -7.98 17.63 7.19
C ILE A 17 -6.59 16.98 7.19
N LEU A 18 -6.32 16.11 6.23
CA LEU A 18 -5.06 15.37 6.14
C LEU A 18 -3.97 16.18 5.45
N GLY A 19 -4.32 17.08 4.53
CA GLY A 19 -3.39 17.80 3.66
C GLY A 19 -3.07 17.01 2.38
N PRO A 20 -3.11 17.64 1.18
CA PRO A 20 -2.80 16.97 -0.09
C PRO A 20 -1.36 16.46 -0.16
N ASN A 21 -0.45 17.04 0.62
CA ASN A 21 0.95 16.62 0.70
C ASN A 21 1.16 15.45 1.67
N LYS A 22 0.22 15.15 2.59
CA LYS A 22 0.38 14.05 3.55
C LYS A 22 -0.05 12.70 2.99
N LEU A 23 -1.10 12.65 2.19
CA LEU A 23 -1.51 11.42 1.48
C LEU A 23 -0.37 10.79 0.67
N PRO A 24 0.35 11.51 -0.22
CA PRO A 24 1.44 10.93 -0.98
C PRO A 24 2.66 10.58 -0.10
N LYS A 25 2.86 11.30 1.01
CA LYS A 25 3.95 11.00 1.96
C LYS A 25 3.70 9.67 2.67
N ILE A 26 2.50 9.48 3.22
CA ILE A 26 2.09 8.25 3.89
C ILE A 26 2.09 7.08 2.89
N ALA A 27 1.58 7.29 1.68
CA ALA A 27 1.63 6.27 0.62
C ALA A 27 3.06 5.88 0.23
N LYS A 28 4.00 6.82 0.18
CA LYS A 28 5.43 6.53 -0.07
C LYS A 28 6.04 5.70 1.05
N ASP A 29 5.75 6.03 2.31
CA ASP A 29 6.31 5.32 3.46
C ASP A 29 5.71 3.91 3.59
N ILE A 30 4.39 3.78 3.45
CA ILE A 30 3.70 2.47 3.39
C ILE A 30 4.22 1.66 2.19
N GLY A 31 4.41 2.27 1.03
CA GLY A 31 4.91 1.59 -0.17
C GLY A 31 6.33 1.04 0.01
N LYS A 32 7.21 1.75 0.72
CA LYS A 32 8.54 1.25 1.08
C LYS A 32 8.44 0.05 2.01
N THR A 33 7.59 0.14 3.04
CA THR A 33 7.36 -0.95 3.98
C THR A 33 6.84 -2.20 3.27
N ILE A 34 5.76 -2.08 2.48
CA ILE A 34 5.20 -3.19 1.71
C ILE A 34 6.25 -3.82 0.78
N ARG A 35 7.12 -3.01 0.17
CA ARG A 35 8.21 -3.51 -0.70
C ARG A 35 9.23 -4.35 0.09
N SER A 36 9.64 -3.90 1.28
CA SER A 36 10.54 -4.66 2.14
C SER A 36 9.89 -5.94 2.66
N PHE A 37 8.64 -5.86 3.14
CA PHE A 37 7.85 -7.02 3.55
C PHE A 37 7.72 -8.06 2.44
N LYS A 38 7.44 -7.62 1.20
CA LYS A 38 7.35 -8.53 0.03
C LYS A 38 8.68 -9.25 -0.20
N LYS A 39 9.80 -8.54 -0.11
CA LYS A 39 11.14 -9.10 -0.32
C LYS A 39 11.48 -10.14 0.75
N GLU A 40 11.28 -9.80 2.02
CA GLU A 40 11.50 -10.72 3.15
C GLU A 40 10.58 -11.95 3.06
N THR A 41 9.30 -11.73 2.71
CA THR A 41 8.34 -12.83 2.50
C THR A 41 8.78 -13.74 1.35
N GLN A 42 9.33 -13.19 0.27
CA GLN A 42 9.83 -13.97 -0.86
C GLN A 42 11.03 -14.84 -0.47
N GLU A 43 11.99 -14.29 0.27
CA GLU A 43 13.15 -15.03 0.78
C GLU A 43 12.73 -16.15 1.74
N ILE A 44 11.74 -15.90 2.61
CA ILE A 44 11.16 -16.94 3.49
C ILE A 44 10.46 -18.00 2.66
N LYS A 45 9.67 -17.61 1.65
CA LYS A 45 8.94 -18.55 0.80
C LYS A 45 9.89 -19.48 0.04
N GLU A 46 10.97 -18.95 -0.52
CA GLU A 46 12.01 -19.74 -1.19
C GLU A 46 12.65 -20.76 -0.23
N GLN A 47 12.96 -20.36 1.02
CA GLN A 47 13.48 -21.28 2.04
C GLN A 47 12.48 -22.38 2.43
N VAL A 48 11.19 -22.03 2.57
CA VAL A 48 10.12 -22.97 2.89
C VAL A 48 9.88 -23.95 1.74
N ASP A 49 9.89 -23.48 0.48
CA ASP A 49 9.71 -24.35 -0.69
C ASP A 49 10.88 -25.33 -0.87
N ILE A 50 12.13 -24.91 -0.60
CA ILE A 50 13.30 -25.80 -0.61
C ILE A 50 13.16 -26.91 0.45
N THR A 51 12.74 -26.55 1.67
CA THR A 51 12.52 -27.54 2.76
C THR A 51 11.40 -28.53 2.42
N LYS A 52 10.41 -28.11 1.63
CA LYS A 52 9.28 -28.93 1.21
C LYS A 52 9.61 -29.91 0.07
N GLN A 53 10.66 -29.64 -0.71
CA GLN A 53 11.18 -30.52 -1.77
C GLN A 53 12.08 -31.64 -1.24
N ILE A 54 12.65 -31.48 -0.04
CA ILE A 54 13.61 -32.44 0.55
C ILE A 54 12.89 -33.52 1.40
N LYS A 55 11.58 -33.37 1.63
CA LYS A 55 10.76 -34.30 2.43
C LYS A 55 9.76 -35.04 1.55
#